data_AF-A0A1M4EAP1-F1
#
_entry.id   AF-A0A1M4EAP1-F1
#
_cell.length_a   1.000
_cell.length_b   1.000
_cell.length_c   1.000
_cell.angle_alpha   90.00
_cell.angle_beta   90.00
_cell.angle_gamma   90.00
#
_symmetry.space_group_name_H-M   'P 1'
#
loop_
_entity.id
_entity.type
_entity.pdbx_description
1 polymer ?
#
loop_
_entity_poly.entity_id
_entity_poly.type
_entity_poly.pdbx_seq_one_letter_code
_entity_poly.pdbx_strand_id
1 'polypeptide(L)'
;MPAPVRELVTRRLAAWDGAPPARARVTEATAELPPGLRPAATLALLTALAPYQVHDATIAACRSAQGGGHDDRSLIELTSWASLSAARRTAEDQPAPLAAGTPSPADTPSPVKASSVERTNP
;
A
#
# COMPACT_ATOMS: atom_id res chain seq x y z
N MET A 1 2.77 0.91 -17.37
CA MET A 1 3.60 1.82 -16.53
C MET A 1 5.08 1.79 -16.94
N PRO A 2 5.75 2.96 -17.14
CA PRO A 2 7.16 3.06 -17.53
C PRO A 2 8.16 2.39 -16.56
N ALA A 3 9.21 1.76 -17.09
CA ALA A 3 10.21 1.04 -16.29
C ALA A 3 11.02 1.94 -15.33
N PRO A 4 11.50 3.14 -15.71
CA PRO A 4 12.27 3.99 -14.79
C PRO A 4 11.47 4.44 -13.56
N VAL A 5 10.17 4.65 -13.74
CA VAL A 5 9.24 4.96 -12.63
C VAL A 5 9.10 3.76 -11.69
N ARG A 6 8.98 2.55 -12.26
CA ARG A 6 8.90 1.30 -11.50
C ARG A 6 10.10 1.11 -10.58
N GLU A 7 11.29 1.23 -11.16
CA GLU A 7 12.56 1.03 -10.47
C GLU A 7 12.73 2.04 -9.34
N LEU A 8 12.42 3.31 -9.58
CA LEU A 8 12.47 4.35 -8.55
C LEU A 8 11.56 4.01 -7.36
N VAL A 9 10.30 3.65 -7.62
CA VAL A 9 9.31 3.36 -6.56
C VAL A 9 9.72 2.12 -5.78
N THR A 10 10.11 1.04 -6.46
CA THR A 10 10.59 -0.19 -5.80
C THR A 10 11.81 0.08 -4.92
N ARG A 11 12.81 0.82 -5.42
CA ARG A 11 13.98 1.24 -4.65
C ARG A 11 13.59 2.04 -3.42
N ARG A 12 12.63 2.97 -3.56
CA ARG A 12 12.23 3.84 -2.45
C ARG A 12 11.42 3.11 -1.39
N LEU A 13 10.56 2.18 -1.79
CA LEU A 13 9.81 1.29 -0.89
C LEU A 13 10.73 0.34 -0.12
N ALA A 14 11.75 -0.22 -0.78
CA ALA A 14 12.74 -1.06 -0.12
C ALA A 14 13.49 -0.30 1.00
N ALA A 15 13.82 0.97 0.75
CA ALA A 15 14.53 1.83 1.70
C ALA A 15 13.62 2.61 2.66
N TRP A 16 12.31 2.36 2.67
CA TRP A 16 11.37 3.09 3.52
C TRP A 16 11.26 2.44 4.89
N ASP A 17 11.33 3.27 5.92
CA ASP A 17 11.30 2.91 7.35
C ASP A 17 9.91 3.09 7.99
N GLY A 18 8.89 3.38 7.17
CA GLY A 18 7.53 3.65 7.63
C GLY A 18 7.28 5.09 8.10
N ALA A 19 8.32 5.95 8.16
CA ALA A 19 8.15 7.34 8.59
C ALA A 19 7.38 8.16 7.54
N PRO A 20 6.49 9.10 7.93
CA PRO A 20 5.76 9.92 6.97
C PRO A 20 6.72 10.70 6.06
N PRO A 21 6.72 10.49 4.74
CA PRO A 21 7.61 11.21 3.86
C PRO A 21 7.14 12.65 3.67
N ALA A 22 8.07 13.60 3.75
CA ALA A 22 7.79 14.99 3.36
C ALA A 22 7.70 15.08 1.82
N ARG A 23 6.78 15.91 1.32
CA ARG A 23 6.60 16.18 -0.13
C ARG A 23 7.91 16.58 -0.82
N ALA A 24 8.77 17.36 -0.15
CA ALA A 24 10.08 17.75 -0.66
C ALA A 24 10.97 16.55 -1.01
N ARG A 25 11.01 15.51 -0.17
CA ARG A 25 11.80 14.29 -0.44
C ARG A 25 11.28 13.52 -1.67
N VAL A 26 9.98 13.61 -1.96
CA VAL A 26 9.41 13.02 -3.19
C VAL A 26 9.89 13.79 -4.41
N THR A 27 9.82 15.12 -4.37
CA THR A 27 10.32 15.99 -5.45
C THR A 27 11.79 15.73 -5.75
N GLU A 28 12.63 15.70 -4.71
CA GLU A 28 14.07 15.38 -4.81
C GLU A 28 14.30 14.01 -5.47
N ALA A 29 13.60 12.96 -5.02
CA ALA A 29 13.75 11.62 -5.57
C ALA A 29 13.37 11.52 -7.06
N THR A 30 12.43 12.36 -7.52
CA THR A 30 12.03 12.39 -8.94
C THR A 30 12.92 13.27 -9.82
N ALA A 31 13.79 14.10 -9.24
CA ALA A 31 14.64 15.02 -10.00
C ALA A 31 15.62 14.29 -10.94
N GLU A 32 16.02 13.06 -10.55
CA GLU A 32 16.88 12.16 -11.33
C GLU A 32 16.23 11.68 -12.64
N LEU A 33 14.90 11.75 -12.75
CA LEU A 33 14.18 11.30 -13.92
C LEU A 33 14.07 12.39 -15.00
N PRO A 34 13.97 12.00 -16.29
CA PRO A 34 13.58 12.91 -17.37
C PRO A 34 12.30 13.69 -17.03
N PRO A 35 12.20 14.99 -17.41
CA PRO A 35 11.07 15.84 -17.05
C PRO A 35 9.69 15.24 -17.34
N GLY A 36 9.53 14.53 -18.46
CA GLY A 36 8.28 13.87 -18.84
C GLY A 36 7.84 12.73 -17.91
N LEU A 37 8.77 12.12 -17.17
CA LEU A 37 8.47 11.02 -16.24
C LEU A 37 8.21 11.49 -14.80
N ARG A 38 8.59 12.72 -14.45
CA ARG A 38 8.50 13.24 -13.07
C ARG A 38 7.08 13.30 -12.52
N PRO A 39 6.04 13.72 -13.28
CA PRO A 39 4.68 13.75 -12.76
C PRO A 39 4.17 12.34 -12.39
N ALA A 40 4.39 11.36 -13.27
CA ALA A 40 4.01 9.97 -13.01
C ALA A 40 4.78 9.38 -11.81
N ALA A 41 6.08 9.66 -11.71
CA ALA A 41 6.89 9.23 -10.58
C ALA A 41 6.44 9.86 -9.25
N THR A 42 6.08 11.14 -9.28
CA THR A 42 5.57 11.87 -8.10
C THR A 42 4.26 11.26 -7.62
N LEU A 43 3.31 11.03 -8.54
CA LEU A 43 2.04 10.42 -8.22
C LEU A 43 2.24 9.01 -7.64
N ALA A 44 3.06 8.17 -8.27
CA ALA A 44 3.31 6.82 -7.78
C ALA A 44 3.94 6.79 -6.38
N LEU A 45 4.93 7.66 -6.11
CA LEU A 45 5.56 7.75 -4.79
C LEU A 45 4.61 8.26 -3.71
N LEU A 46 3.79 9.27 -4.03
CA LEU A 46 2.76 9.76 -3.10
C LEU A 46 1.73 8.67 -2.84
N THR A 47 1.21 7.99 -3.86
CA THR A 47 0.26 6.88 -3.67
C THR A 47 0.83 5.75 -2.81
N ALA A 48 2.11 5.41 -2.98
CA ALA A 48 2.75 4.33 -2.25
C ALA A 48 3.09 4.68 -0.79
N LEU A 49 3.54 5.91 -0.51
CA LEU A 49 4.15 6.27 0.77
C LEU A 49 3.36 7.31 1.57
N ALA A 50 2.55 8.13 0.91
CA ALA A 50 1.75 9.19 1.52
C ALA A 50 0.49 9.50 0.69
N PRO A 51 -0.45 8.55 0.54
CA PRO A 51 -1.60 8.71 -0.35
C PRO A 51 -2.47 9.92 0.03
N TYR A 52 -2.45 10.31 1.30
CA TYR A 52 -3.11 11.52 1.82
C TYR A 52 -2.53 12.84 1.28
N GLN A 53 -1.34 12.81 0.65
CA GLN A 53 -0.72 13.96 -0.02
C GLN A 53 -0.98 13.95 -1.54
N VAL A 54 -1.89 13.13 -2.06
CA VAL A 54 -2.36 13.23 -3.45
C VAL A 54 -3.46 14.28 -3.51
N HIS A 55 -3.30 15.25 -4.41
CA HIS A 55 -4.23 16.38 -4.59
C HIS A 55 -4.49 16.58 -6.08
N ASP A 56 -5.52 17.36 -6.43
CA ASP A 56 -5.88 17.69 -7.81
C ASP A 56 -4.70 18.20 -8.65
N ALA A 57 -3.83 19.02 -8.05
CA ALA A 57 -2.62 19.51 -8.71
C ALA A 57 -1.66 18.39 -9.16
N THR A 58 -1.63 17.27 -8.45
CA THR A 58 -0.78 16.11 -8.77
C THR A 58 -1.35 15.34 -9.96
N ILE A 59 -2.68 15.21 -10.02
CA ILE A 59 -3.39 14.61 -11.16
C ILE A 59 -3.28 15.52 -12.40
N ALA A 60 -3.48 16.83 -12.23
CA ALA A 60 -3.36 17.81 -13.29
C ALA A 60 -1.95 17.80 -13.92
N ALA A 61 -0.89 17.71 -13.10
CA ALA A 61 0.48 17.59 -13.59
C ALA A 61 0.74 16.33 -14.43
N CYS A 62 0.09 15.20 -14.10
CA CYS A 62 0.19 13.98 -14.90
C CYS A 62 -0.54 14.12 -16.25
N ARG A 63 -1.69 14.78 -16.23
CA ARG A 63 -2.50 15.07 -17.43
C ARG A 63 -1.85 16.09 -18.37
N SER A 64 -1.03 17.01 -17.84
CA SER A 64 -0.30 18.01 -18.62
C SER A 64 1.16 17.64 -18.93
N ALA A 65 1.59 16.42 -18.58
CA ALA A 65 2.95 15.97 -18.80
C ALA A 65 3.36 15.99 -20.28
N GLN A 66 4.63 16.32 -20.55
CA GLN A 66 5.18 16.34 -21.90
C GLN A 66 5.02 14.97 -22.58
N GLY A 67 4.55 14.97 -23.84
CA GLY A 67 4.32 13.74 -24.61
C GLY A 67 2.85 13.28 -24.69
N GLY A 68 1.89 14.14 -24.33
CA GLY A 68 0.46 13.89 -24.51
C GLY A 68 -0.32 13.62 -23.22
N GLY A 69 0.32 13.76 -22.05
CA GLY A 69 -0.33 13.54 -20.76
C GLY A 69 -0.69 12.08 -20.47
N HIS A 70 -1.08 11.78 -19.24
CA HIS A 70 -1.65 10.49 -18.86
C HIS A 70 -3.18 10.55 -18.94
N ASP A 71 -3.78 9.56 -19.58
CA ASP A 71 -5.23 9.33 -19.54
C ASP A 71 -5.66 8.66 -18.23
N ASP A 72 -6.96 8.61 -17.98
CA ASP A 72 -7.51 8.04 -16.74
C ASP A 72 -7.12 6.56 -16.56
N ARG A 73 -7.07 5.81 -17.67
CA ARG A 73 -6.58 4.42 -17.65
C ARG A 73 -5.16 4.34 -17.12
N SER A 74 -4.26 5.17 -17.62
CA SER A 74 -2.85 5.18 -17.19
C SER A 74 -2.71 5.63 -15.73
N LEU A 75 -3.53 6.56 -15.27
CA LEU A 75 -3.57 6.98 -13.87
C LEU A 75 -4.04 5.86 -12.94
N ILE A 76 -5.09 5.12 -13.33
CA ILE A 76 -5.57 3.97 -12.57
C ILE A 76 -4.52 2.86 -12.53
N GLU A 77 -3.88 2.54 -13.66
CA GLU A 77 -2.83 1.53 -13.71
C GLU A 77 -1.65 1.90 -12.79
N LEU A 78 -1.20 3.15 -12.86
CA LEU A 78 -0.09 3.68 -12.06
C LEU A 78 -0.40 3.61 -10.55
N THR A 79 -1.57 4.10 -10.14
CA THR A 79 -1.96 4.14 -8.73
C THR A 79 -2.22 2.74 -8.18
N SER A 80 -2.90 1.87 -8.94
CA SER A 80 -3.13 0.48 -8.55
C SER A 80 -1.82 -0.28 -8.37
N TRP A 81 -0.87 -0.12 -9.30
CA TRP A 81 0.44 -0.75 -9.17
C TRP A 81 1.22 -0.21 -7.97
N ALA A 82 1.20 1.10 -7.72
CA ALA A 82 1.89 1.72 -6.60
C ALA A 82 1.33 1.23 -5.25
N SER A 83 0.01 1.19 -5.09
CA SER A 83 -0.66 0.67 -3.89
C SER A 83 -0.37 -0.82 -3.67
N LEU A 84 -0.46 -1.64 -4.73
CA LEU A 84 -0.12 -3.07 -4.63
C LEU A 84 1.34 -3.28 -4.22
N SER A 85 2.26 -2.49 -4.78
CA SER A 85 3.69 -2.59 -4.45
C SER A 85 3.96 -2.22 -2.99
N ALA A 86 3.30 -1.18 -2.47
CA ALA A 86 3.36 -0.82 -1.06
C ALA A 86 2.81 -1.94 -0.17
N ALA A 87 1.64 -2.51 -0.51
CA ALA A 87 1.04 -3.61 0.25
C ALA A 87 1.95 -4.85 0.31
N ARG A 88 2.57 -5.22 -0.83
CA ARG A 88 3.53 -6.33 -0.89
C ARG A 88 4.75 -6.08 0.00
N ARG A 89 5.33 -4.89 -0.08
CA ARG A 89 6.47 -4.49 0.76
C ARG A 89 6.13 -4.58 2.25
N THR A 90 4.97 -4.07 2.65
CA THR A 90 4.51 -4.15 4.05
C THR A 90 4.30 -5.60 4.49
N ALA A 91 3.77 -6.45 3.62
CA ALA A 91 3.61 -7.87 3.92
C ALA A 91 4.95 -8.62 4.05
N GLU A 92 5.97 -8.23 3.26
CA GLU A 92 7.34 -8.76 3.35
C GLU A 92 8.05 -8.35 4.65
N ASP A 93 7.75 -7.15 5.18
CA ASP A 93 8.28 -6.66 6.46
C ASP A 93 7.61 -7.28 7.69
N GLN A 94 6.45 -7.93 7.53
CA GLN A 94 5.81 -8.59 8.66
C GLN A 94 6.73 -9.73 9.13
N PRO A 95 7.13 -9.76 10.41
CA PRO A 95 7.78 -10.94 10.96
C PRO A 95 6.87 -12.15 10.70
N ALA A 96 7.47 -13.30 10.35
CA ALA A 96 6.71 -14.54 10.20
C ALA A 96 5.75 -14.67 11.37
N PRO A 97 4.46 -14.98 11.14
CA PRO A 97 3.47 -15.01 12.20
C PRO A 97 4.07 -15.81 13.35
N LEU A 98 4.15 -15.18 14.53
CA LEU A 98 4.57 -15.82 15.78
C LEU A 98 3.95 -17.20 15.74
N ALA A 99 4.77 -18.23 15.51
CA ALA A 99 4.29 -19.57 15.24
C ALA A 99 3.24 -19.83 16.30
N ALA A 100 1.97 -19.87 15.87
CA ALA A 100 0.84 -19.94 16.78
C ALA A 100 1.20 -21.07 17.71
N GLY A 101 1.47 -20.73 18.98
CA GLY A 101 1.99 -21.70 19.93
C GLY A 101 1.10 -22.90 19.78
N THR A 102 1.68 -24.07 19.46
CA THR A 102 0.94 -25.33 19.34
C THR A 102 -0.14 -25.30 20.40
N PRO A 103 -1.44 -25.24 20.05
CA PRO A 103 -2.47 -25.01 21.03
C PRO A 103 -2.28 -26.07 22.12
N SER A 104 -1.99 -25.61 23.34
CA SER A 104 -1.81 -26.50 24.46
C SER A 104 -3.11 -27.29 24.59
N PRO A 105 -3.07 -28.62 24.80
CA PRO A 105 -4.29 -29.43 24.97
C PRO A 105 -5.20 -28.94 26.12
N ALA A 106 -4.71 -28.02 26.96
CA ALA A 106 -5.49 -27.33 28.00
C ALA A 106 -6.52 -26.32 27.46
N ASP A 107 -6.40 -25.84 26.22
CA ASP A 107 -7.30 -24.82 25.65
C ASP A 107 -8.59 -25.41 25.04
N THR A 108 -8.85 -26.69 25.30
CA THR A 108 -10.13 -27.33 24.93
C THR A 108 -11.23 -26.76 25.83
N PRO A 109 -12.23 -26.02 25.31
CA PRO A 109 -13.31 -25.52 26.14
C PRO A 109 -14.08 -26.71 26.73
N SER A 110 -14.26 -26.73 28.05
CA SER A 110 -15.06 -27.75 28.73
C SER A 110 -16.47 -27.78 28.12
N PRO A 111 -17.05 -28.96 27.84
CA PRO A 111 -18.37 -29.05 27.25
C PRO A 111 -19.39 -28.41 28.19
N VAL A 112 -20.16 -27.44 27.65
CA VAL A 112 -21.32 -26.86 28.32
C VAL A 112 -22.26 -28.00 28.73
N LYS A 113 -22.50 -28.14 30.05
CA LYS A 113 -23.52 -29.06 30.54
C LYS A 113 -24.87 -28.55 30.08
N ALA A 114 -25.57 -29.33 29.25
CA ALA A 114 -26.96 -29.07 28.92
C ALA A 114 -27.80 -29.24 30.20
N SER A 115 -28.17 -28.13 30.84
CA SER A 115 -29.14 -28.14 31.92
C SER A 115 -30.50 -28.55 31.35
N SER A 116 -30.98 -29.70 31.80
CA SER A 116 -32.30 -30.24 31.51
C SER A 116 -33.37 -29.24 31.97
N VAL A 117 -34.07 -28.62 31.02
CA VAL A 117 -35.28 -27.85 31.32
C VAL A 117 -36.42 -28.85 31.47
N GLU A 118 -36.73 -29.17 32.72
CA GLU A 118 -37.92 -29.90 33.12
C GLU A 118 -39.16 -29.06 32.79
N ARG A 119 -39.88 -29.45 31.72
CA ARG A 119 -41.20 -28.90 31.42
C ARG A 119 -42.24 -29.66 32.23
N THR A 120 -42.63 -29.09 33.36
CA THR A 120 -43.83 -29.46 34.09
C THR A 120 -45.04 -28.88 33.36
N ASN A 121 -45.98 -29.74 32.95
CA ASN A 121 -47.25 -29.36 32.34
C ASN A 121 -48.41 -29.77 33.27
N PRO A 122 -49.39 -28.91 33.57
CA PRO A 122 -50.75 -29.34 33.86
C PRO A 122 -51.58 -29.53 32.58
#